data_AF-A0A540LFE5-F1
#
_entry.id   AF-A0A540LFE5-F1
#
_cell.length_a   1.000
_cell.length_b   1.000
_cell.length_c   1.000
_cell.angle_alpha   90.00
_cell.angle_beta   90.00
_cell.angle_gamma   90.00
#
_symmetry.space_group_name_H-M   'P 1'
#
loop_
_entity.id
_entity.type
_entity.pdbx_description
1 polymer ?
#
loop_
_entity_poly.entity_id
_entity_poly.type
_entity_poly.pdbx_seq_one_letter_code
_entity_poly.pdbx_strand_id
1 'polypeptide(L)'
;MMAEPGPSVISNVCESVKCIVILITGKPIVIEPYISSIDALVAAWLPGSEGQGITDVLFGDHGFSGKLPRTWFRTVDQLPMNVGDSNYDPLFPFGFGLETESVKELVTRSTSAGVVARPCMLIVLVALILSL
;
A
#
# COMPACT_ATOMS: atom_id res chain seq x y z
N MET A 1 23.58 -8.37 18.76
CA MET A 1 22.42 -8.60 17.88
C MET A 1 22.32 -7.40 16.97
N MET A 2 22.71 -7.54 15.71
CA MET A 2 22.47 -6.49 14.72
C MET A 2 20.95 -6.36 14.59
N ALA A 3 20.42 -5.15 14.70
CA ALA A 3 19.02 -4.94 14.37
C ALA A 3 18.85 -5.34 12.89
N GLU A 4 17.97 -6.31 12.63
CA GLU A 4 17.57 -6.60 11.26
C GLU A 4 17.06 -5.29 10.65
N PRO A 5 17.52 -4.91 9.44
CA PRO A 5 17.24 -3.58 8.89
C PRO A 5 15.73 -3.32 8.79
N GLY A 6 14.91 -4.35 8.52
CA GLY A 6 13.46 -4.24 8.39
C GLY A 6 12.76 -3.58 9.59
N PRO A 7 12.74 -4.21 10.77
CA PRO A 7 12.22 -3.63 12.01
C PRO A 7 12.68 -2.19 12.29
N SER A 8 13.98 -1.94 12.19
CA SER A 8 14.53 -0.62 12.50
C SER A 8 14.06 0.46 11.52
N VAL A 9 13.88 0.11 10.24
CA VAL A 9 13.35 1.04 9.22
C VAL A 9 11.89 1.39 9.50
N ILE A 10 11.08 0.42 9.93
CA ILE A 10 9.67 0.68 10.30
C ILE A 10 9.60 1.74 11.40
N SER A 11 10.32 1.53 12.51
CA SER A 11 10.34 2.49 13.61
C SER A 11 10.84 3.87 13.17
N ASN A 12 12.00 3.92 12.49
CA ASN A 12 12.60 5.19 12.10
C ASN A 12 11.72 6.02 11.14
N VAL A 13 11.06 5.37 10.19
CA VAL A 13 10.23 6.05 9.18
C VAL A 13 8.85 6.37 9.74
N CYS A 14 8.16 5.37 10.30
CA CYS A 14 6.75 5.54 10.65
C CYS A 14 6.54 6.39 11.92
N GLU A 15 7.55 6.54 12.78
CA GLU A 15 7.51 7.53 13.86
C GLU A 15 7.71 8.97 13.38
N SER A 16 8.34 9.15 12.20
CA SER A 16 8.69 10.47 11.66
C SER A 16 7.63 11.03 10.70
N VAL A 17 6.95 10.16 9.96
CA VAL A 17 5.99 10.55 8.92
C VAL A 17 4.89 9.49 8.79
N LYS A 18 3.75 9.89 8.21
CA LYS A 18 2.72 8.92 7.82
C LYS A 18 3.30 7.85 6.91
N CYS A 19 3.04 6.60 7.23
CA CYS A 19 3.82 5.47 6.74
C CYS A 19 2.93 4.28 6.40
N ILE A 20 3.15 3.76 5.19
CA ILE A 20 2.55 2.50 4.75
C ILE A 20 3.66 1.46 4.69
N VAL A 21 3.49 0.36 5.43
CA VAL A 21 4.42 -0.78 5.38
C VAL A 21 3.89 -1.83 4.43
N ILE A 22 4.70 -2.18 3.43
CA ILE A 22 4.39 -3.22 2.45
C ILE A 22 5.26 -4.44 2.76
N LEU A 23 4.63 -5.52 3.23
CA LEU A 23 5.30 -6.77 3.54
C LEU A 23 5.41 -7.64 2.28
N ILE A 24 6.66 -7.90 1.87
CA ILE A 24 7.00 -8.87 0.83
C ILE A 24 7.45 -10.15 1.53
N THR A 25 6.57 -11.15 1.59
CA THR A 25 6.80 -12.40 2.34
C THR A 25 6.04 -13.58 1.74
N GLY A 26 6.62 -14.78 1.79
CA GLY A 26 5.93 -16.00 1.38
C GLY A 26 4.94 -16.57 2.41
N LYS A 27 4.89 -16.01 3.62
CA LYS A 27 4.09 -16.51 4.75
C LYS A 27 3.81 -15.42 5.79
N PRO A 28 2.82 -15.61 6.68
CA PRO A 28 2.66 -14.75 7.85
C PRO A 28 3.94 -14.72 8.70
N ILE A 29 4.28 -13.52 9.20
CA ILE A 29 5.44 -13.26 10.06
C ILE A 29 5.01 -12.49 11.31
N VAL A 30 5.88 -12.43 12.32
CA VAL A 30 5.64 -11.59 13.51
C VAL A 30 5.65 -10.12 13.10
N ILE A 31 4.51 -9.45 13.23
CA ILE A 31 4.35 -8.01 12.91
C ILE A 31 3.66 -7.23 14.04
N GLU A 32 2.98 -7.91 14.96
CA GLU A 32 2.22 -7.30 16.07
C GLU A 32 2.97 -6.17 16.81
N PRO A 33 4.28 -6.30 17.14
CA PRO A 33 5.00 -5.24 17.85
C PRO A 33 5.05 -3.89 17.12
N TYR A 34 4.91 -3.89 15.80
CA TYR A 34 5.02 -2.69 14.97
C TYR A 34 3.66 -2.14 14.52
N ILE A 35 2.56 -2.88 14.73
CA ILE A 35 1.23 -2.47 14.23
C ILE A 35 0.82 -1.09 14.75
N SER A 36 1.14 -0.78 16.01
CA SER A 36 0.77 0.50 16.63
C SER A 36 1.49 1.72 16.04
N SER A 37 2.64 1.54 15.39
CA SER A 37 3.41 2.64 14.79
C SER A 37 3.15 2.82 13.29
N ILE A 38 2.35 1.96 12.67
CA ILE A 38 2.14 1.93 11.22
C ILE A 38 0.75 2.49 10.90
N ASP A 39 0.63 3.44 9.97
CA ASP A 39 -0.67 3.97 9.56
C ASP A 39 -1.46 3.01 8.66
N ALA A 40 -0.77 2.24 7.81
CA ALA A 40 -1.36 1.17 7.02
C ALA A 40 -0.38 0.02 6.73
N LEU A 41 -0.88 -1.21 6.76
CA LEU A 41 -0.10 -2.42 6.50
C LEU A 41 -0.68 -3.17 5.29
N VAL A 42 0.18 -3.52 4.33
CA VAL A 42 -0.19 -4.31 3.15
C VAL A 42 0.65 -5.58 3.10
N ALA A 43 0.00 -6.74 3.08
CA ALA A 43 0.65 -8.00 2.76
C ALA A 43 0.63 -8.23 1.25
N ALA A 44 1.74 -7.92 0.58
CA ALA A 44 1.87 -8.04 -0.88
C ALA A 44 2.41 -9.42 -1.33
N TRP A 45 2.69 -10.31 -0.39
CA TRP A 45 3.18 -11.67 -0.63
C TRP A 45 4.47 -11.70 -1.45
N LEU A 46 4.53 -12.50 -2.52
CA LEU A 46 5.60 -12.52 -3.51
C LEU A 46 5.00 -12.10 -4.87
N PRO A 47 4.94 -10.78 -5.16
CA PRO A 47 4.10 -10.23 -6.23
C PRO A 47 4.61 -10.47 -7.67
N GLY A 48 5.80 -11.07 -7.84
CA GLY A 48 6.39 -11.28 -9.16
C GLY A 48 7.02 -10.00 -9.74
N SER A 49 7.11 -9.93 -11.08
CA SER A 49 7.75 -8.81 -11.81
C SER A 49 6.90 -7.55 -11.87
N GLU A 50 5.57 -7.69 -11.79
CA GLU A 50 4.61 -6.60 -12.04
C GLU A 50 4.38 -5.74 -10.80
N GLY A 51 5.45 -5.11 -10.29
CA GLY A 51 5.40 -4.27 -9.09
C GLY A 51 4.45 -3.07 -9.19
N GLN A 52 4.09 -2.65 -10.40
CA GLN A 52 3.09 -1.60 -10.65
C GLN A 52 1.71 -1.97 -10.10
N GLY A 53 1.38 -3.27 -10.00
CA GLY A 53 0.11 -3.70 -9.40
C GLY A 53 -0.03 -3.29 -7.93
N ILE A 54 1.08 -3.10 -7.21
CA ILE A 54 1.06 -2.55 -5.84
C ILE A 54 0.71 -1.07 -5.86
N THR A 55 1.28 -0.30 -6.79
CA THR A 55 1.01 1.13 -6.90
C THR A 55 -0.41 1.42 -7.38
N ASP A 56 -0.96 0.58 -8.27
CA ASP A 56 -2.34 0.70 -8.77
C ASP A 56 -3.37 0.73 -7.63
N VAL A 57 -3.18 -0.08 -6.59
CA VAL A 57 -4.09 -0.11 -5.43
C VAL A 57 -3.75 0.96 -4.39
N LEU A 58 -2.47 1.24 -4.15
CA LEU A 58 -2.05 2.26 -3.18
C LEU A 58 -2.45 3.68 -3.59
N PHE A 59 -2.40 3.97 -4.90
CA PHE A 59 -2.82 5.25 -5.45
C PHE A 59 -4.28 5.25 -5.92
N GLY A 60 -5.00 4.15 -5.71
CA GLY A 60 -6.46 4.12 -5.88
C GLY A 60 -6.93 4.08 -7.33
N ASP A 61 -6.09 3.66 -8.28
CA ASP A 61 -6.57 3.24 -9.61
C ASP A 61 -7.50 2.04 -9.47
N HIS A 62 -7.18 1.15 -8.53
CA HIS A 62 -8.01 0.02 -8.10
C HIS A 62 -8.22 0.01 -6.58
N GLY A 63 -9.30 -0.64 -6.15
CA GLY A 63 -9.58 -0.87 -4.73
C GLY A 63 -8.87 -2.11 -4.17
N PHE A 64 -8.52 -2.10 -2.89
CA PHE A 64 -8.12 -3.33 -2.19
C PHE A 64 -9.32 -4.28 -2.08
N SER A 65 -9.11 -5.55 -2.44
CA SER A 65 -10.14 -6.60 -2.34
C SER A 65 -9.59 -7.93 -1.80
N GLY A 66 -8.27 -8.01 -1.57
CA GLY A 66 -7.61 -9.24 -1.14
C GLY A 66 -8.04 -9.66 0.26
N LYS A 67 -8.24 -10.97 0.44
CA LYS A 67 -8.53 -11.60 1.75
C LYS A 67 -7.42 -12.58 2.10
N LEU A 68 -7.07 -12.66 3.38
CA LEU A 68 -5.99 -13.51 3.86
C LEU A 68 -6.28 -15.00 3.57
N PRO A 69 -5.45 -15.69 2.77
CA PRO A 69 -5.61 -17.12 2.50
C PRO A 69 -5.03 -17.99 3.64
N ARG A 70 -4.39 -17.37 4.64
CA ARG A 70 -3.80 -18.01 5.82
C ARG A 70 -4.03 -17.13 7.04
N THR A 71 -4.25 -17.76 8.18
CA THR A 71 -4.29 -17.10 9.49
C THR A 71 -2.99 -16.37 9.77
N TRP A 72 -3.07 -15.12 10.24
CA TRP A 72 -1.90 -14.38 10.73
C TRP A 72 -1.80 -14.51 12.25
N PHE A 73 -0.72 -15.11 12.74
CA PHE A 73 -0.49 -15.35 14.16
C PHE A 73 0.05 -14.10 14.87
N ARG A 74 -0.18 -14.01 16.19
CA ARG A 74 0.39 -13.00 17.08
C ARG A 74 1.85 -13.33 17.38
N THR A 75 2.07 -14.55 17.89
CA THR A 75 3.38 -15.08 18.25
C THR A 75 3.62 -16.44 17.60
N VAL A 76 4.89 -16.82 17.44
CA VAL A 76 5.26 -18.13 16.87
C VAL A 76 4.85 -19.30 17.76
N ASP A 77 4.66 -19.06 19.07
CA ASP A 77 4.28 -20.07 20.05
C ASP A 77 2.83 -20.55 19.88
N GLN A 78 1.99 -19.80 19.15
CA GLN A 78 0.63 -20.21 18.79
C GLN A 78 0.60 -21.29 17.71
N LEU A 79 1.72 -21.59 17.05
CA LEU A 79 1.76 -22.51 15.93
C LEU A 79 1.80 -23.99 16.39
N PRO A 80 1.09 -24.90 15.69
CA PRO A 80 0.22 -24.67 14.54
C PRO A 80 -1.13 -24.04 14.93
N MET A 81 -1.62 -23.10 14.11
CA MET A 81 -2.93 -22.46 14.29
C MET A 81 -3.64 -22.32 12.93
N ASN A 82 -4.80 -22.94 12.81
CA ASN A 82 -5.65 -22.94 11.62
C ASN A 82 -7.13 -22.73 12.00
N VAL A 83 -7.92 -22.35 11.00
CA VAL A 83 -9.37 -22.17 11.17
C VAL A 83 -9.99 -23.47 11.67
N GLY A 84 -10.80 -23.38 12.74
CA GLY A 84 -11.47 -24.52 13.36
C GLY A 84 -10.77 -25.07 14.60
N ASP A 85 -9.54 -24.64 14.91
CA ASP A 85 -8.86 -25.01 16.14
C ASP A 85 -9.60 -24.46 17.37
N SER A 86 -9.60 -25.21 18.48
CA SER A 86 -10.31 -24.81 19.72
C SER A 86 -9.73 -23.55 20.36
N ASN A 87 -8.45 -23.27 20.17
CA ASN A 87 -7.75 -22.10 20.69
C ASN A 87 -7.40 -21.10 19.57
N TYR A 88 -8.31 -20.89 18.61
CA TYR A 88 -8.09 -20.00 17.47
C TYR A 88 -8.13 -18.51 17.89
N ASP A 89 -6.97 -17.95 18.24
CA ASP A 89 -6.77 -16.54 18.60
C ASP A 89 -5.74 -15.84 17.68
N PRO A 90 -6.14 -15.49 16.44
CA PRO A 90 -5.21 -14.88 15.49
C PRO A 90 -5.05 -13.37 15.69
N LEU A 91 -3.92 -12.83 15.21
CA LEU A 91 -3.75 -11.39 15.02
C LEU A 91 -4.70 -10.89 13.93
N PHE A 92 -4.69 -11.58 12.78
CA PHE A 92 -5.65 -11.38 11.70
C PHE A 92 -6.22 -12.75 11.29
N PRO A 93 -7.55 -12.96 11.37
CA PRO A 93 -8.15 -14.25 11.06
C PRO A 93 -8.06 -14.57 9.56
N PHE A 94 -8.22 -15.84 9.22
CA PHE A 94 -8.40 -16.27 7.83
C PHE A 94 -9.58 -15.50 7.20
N GLY A 95 -9.41 -15.09 5.94
CA GLY A 95 -10.42 -14.30 5.23
C GLY A 95 -10.46 -12.83 5.64
N PHE A 96 -9.63 -12.37 6.58
CA PHE A 96 -9.52 -10.95 6.90
C PHE A 96 -8.93 -10.17 5.71
N GLY A 97 -9.39 -8.94 5.51
CA GLY A 97 -8.82 -8.00 4.56
C GLY A 97 -9.72 -6.78 4.46
N LEU A 98 -9.15 -5.60 4.64
CA LEU A 98 -9.87 -4.34 4.45
C LEU A 98 -10.06 -4.08 2.96
N GLU A 99 -11.17 -3.43 2.62
CA GLU A 99 -11.51 -3.08 1.24
C GLU A 99 -11.43 -1.57 1.06
N THR A 100 -11.06 -1.15 -0.14
CA THR A 100 -11.15 0.25 -0.58
C THR A 100 -11.83 0.30 -1.94
N GLU A 101 -12.42 1.44 -2.27
CA GLU A 101 -12.98 1.68 -3.60
C GLU A 101 -11.94 2.33 -4.51
N SER A 102 -12.11 2.19 -5.83
CA SER A 102 -11.32 2.95 -6.79
C SER A 102 -11.65 4.43 -6.70
N VAL A 103 -10.61 5.26 -6.69
CA VAL A 103 -10.68 6.72 -6.70
C VAL A 103 -9.95 7.31 -7.91
N LYS A 104 -9.76 6.51 -8.97
CA LYS A 104 -9.04 6.85 -10.19
C LYS A 104 -9.41 8.23 -10.76
N GLU A 105 -10.70 8.54 -10.80
CA GLU A 105 -11.20 9.83 -11.32
C GLU A 105 -10.81 11.02 -10.44
N LEU A 106 -10.78 10.84 -9.12
CA LEU A 106 -10.37 11.88 -8.16
C LEU A 106 -8.87 12.14 -8.24
N VAL A 107 -8.07 11.09 -8.38
CA VAL A 107 -6.62 11.15 -8.51
C VAL A 107 -6.24 11.82 -9.83
N THR A 108 -6.88 11.42 -10.93
CA THR A 108 -6.66 12.03 -12.26
C THR A 108 -6.96 13.53 -12.27
N ARG A 109 -8.04 13.97 -11.59
CA ARG A 109 -8.36 15.40 -11.46
C ARG A 109 -7.32 16.16 -10.64
N SER A 110 -6.76 15.53 -9.61
CA SER A 110 -5.74 16.14 -8.75
C SER A 110 -4.38 16.26 -9.45
N THR A 111 -4.01 15.28 -10.28
CA THR A 111 -2.77 15.34 -11.10
C THR A 111 -2.90 16.25 -12.32
N SER A 112 -4.10 16.36 -12.90
CA SER A 112 -4.41 17.34 -13.97
C SER A 112 -4.27 18.79 -13.51
N ALA A 113 -4.42 19.09 -12.21
CA ALA A 113 -4.12 20.41 -11.67
C ALA A 113 -2.60 20.71 -11.59
N GLY A 114 -1.74 19.68 -11.74
CA GLY A 114 -0.29 19.76 -11.66
C GLY A 114 0.47 19.63 -12.98
N VAL A 115 -0.21 19.39 -14.11
CA VAL A 115 0.45 19.37 -15.44
C VAL A 115 0.43 20.78 -16.03
N VAL A 116 1.60 21.41 -15.97
CA VAL A 116 2.09 22.55 -16.76
C VAL A 116 1.14 22.93 -17.90
N ALA A 117 0.49 24.08 -17.74
CA ALA A 117 -0.06 24.82 -18.86
C ALA A 117 1.03 24.92 -19.93
N ARG A 118 0.88 24.16 -21.03
CA ARG A 118 1.69 24.36 -22.23
C ARG A 118 1.51 25.83 -22.62
N PRO A 119 2.55 26.68 -22.53
CA PRO A 119 2.40 28.04 -22.98
C PRO A 119 2.20 27.97 -24.49
N CYS A 120 1.03 28.44 -24.92
CA CYS A 120 0.99 29.41 -26.01
C CYS A 120 1.57 28.96 -27.36
N MET A 121 1.12 27.82 -27.93
CA MET A 121 1.22 27.66 -29.39
C MET A 121 0.05 28.35 -30.11
N LEU A 122 -1.11 28.50 -29.43
CA LEU A 122 -2.30 29.11 -30.03
C LEU A 122 -2.25 30.65 -30.06
N ILE A 123 -1.62 31.31 -29.07
CA ILE A 123 -1.57 32.80 -29.04
C ILE A 123 -0.47 33.38 -29.94
N VAL A 124 0.58 32.62 -30.30
CA VAL A 124 1.60 33.06 -31.28
C VAL A 124 1.02 33.15 -32.70
N LEU A 125 0.11 32.26 -33.07
CA LEU A 125 -0.51 32.27 -34.41
C LEU A 125 -1.46 33.47 -34.60
N VAL A 126 -2.17 33.88 -33.55
CA VAL A 126 -3.10 35.02 -33.61
C VAL A 126 -2.35 36.36 -33.73
N ALA A 127 -1.19 36.50 -33.09
CA ALA A 127 -0.38 37.70 -33.21
C ALA A 127 0.21 37.91 -34.62
N LEU A 128 0.59 36.83 -35.32
CA LEU A 128 1.13 36.93 -36.68
C LEU A 128 0.07 37.33 -37.71
N ILE A 129 -1.18 36.89 -37.56
CA ILE A 129 -2.27 37.23 -38.50
C ILE A 129 -2.73 38.68 -38.33
N LEU A 130 -2.62 39.26 -37.13
CA LEU A 130 -2.91 40.68 -36.89
C LEU A 130 -1.77 41.62 -37.29
N SER A 131 -0.62 41.07 -37.71
CA SER A 131 0.59 41.83 -38.10
C SER A 131 0.89 41.77 -39.61
N LEU A 132 0.01 41.16 -40.42
CA LEU A 132 0.16 40.95 -41.86
C LEU A 132 -0.97 41.66 -42.63
#